data_AF-A0A139NM95-F1
#
_entry.id   AF-A0A139NM95-F1
#
_cell.length_a   1.000
_cell.length_b   1.000
_cell.length_c   1.000
_cell.angle_alpha   90.00
_cell.angle_beta   90.00
_cell.angle_gamma   90.00
#
_symmetry.space_group_name_H-M   'P 1'
#
loop_
_entity.id
_entity.type
_entity.pdbx_description
1 polymer ?
#
loop_
_entity_poly.entity_id
_entity_poly.type
_entity_poly.pdbx_seq_one_letter_code
_entity_poly.pdbx_strand_id
1 'polypeptide(L)'
;MFYVDNGIMVYVVSKGPEFTDKNGYSNAELHIIYENGTENKKALLRSFVSNLHDSTRYGRMVTEVIDDVMTGTSIEDRVTTGYIYVAKSLSPHPQIASLNNLYKIGFTEKSVEKRLENAESEGTYLYAPVHLVMSFEVKNFSARKLETTLHHYFANRQLDIELLAPSGQSFIPKEWFLVSLEEIKEVIQKIIMELSVR
;
A
#
# COMPACT_ATOMS: atom_id res chain seq x y z
N MET A 1 25.91 -5.63 14.33
CA MET A 1 24.54 -5.06 14.22
C MET A 1 24.64 -3.54 14.26
N PHE A 2 23.90 -2.82 13.42
CA PHE A 2 23.98 -1.36 13.34
C PHE A 2 22.91 -0.67 14.20
N TYR A 3 23.24 0.50 14.73
CA TYR A 3 22.38 1.32 15.57
C TYR A 3 22.65 2.80 15.24
N VAL A 4 21.74 3.68 15.65
CA VAL A 4 21.95 5.13 15.67
C VAL A 4 21.93 5.56 17.13
N ASP A 5 23.00 6.19 17.58
CA ASP A 5 23.13 6.80 18.91
C ASP A 5 23.33 8.30 18.72
N ASN A 6 22.35 9.10 19.17
CA ASN A 6 22.36 10.57 19.04
C ASN A 6 22.67 11.09 17.62
N GLY A 7 22.11 10.43 16.60
CA GLY A 7 22.30 10.81 15.19
C GLY A 7 23.60 10.29 14.54
N ILE A 8 24.43 9.55 15.28
CA ILE A 8 25.66 8.93 14.78
C ILE A 8 25.45 7.43 14.63
N MET A 9 25.79 6.86 13.47
CA MET A 9 25.69 5.41 13.27
C MET A 9 26.77 4.66 14.04
N VAL A 10 26.39 3.53 14.65
CA VAL A 10 27.23 2.68 15.50
C VAL A 10 27.08 1.24 15.08
N TYR A 11 28.18 0.53 14.91
CA TYR A 11 28.22 -0.91 14.68
C TYR A 11 28.71 -1.65 15.92
N VAL A 12 27.92 -2.58 16.43
CA VAL A 12 28.34 -3.52 17.48
C VAL A 12 29.10 -4.67 16.83
N VAL A 13 30.40 -4.73 17.13
CA VAL A 13 31.37 -5.73 16.65
C VAL A 13 31.21 -7.04 17.43
N SER A 14 31.17 -6.96 18.75
CA SER A 14 31.04 -8.13 19.61
C SER A 14 30.46 -7.80 20.98
N LYS A 15 29.89 -8.81 21.63
CA LYS A 15 29.43 -8.79 23.02
C LYS A 15 30.29 -9.77 23.82
N GLY A 16 30.85 -9.29 24.92
CA GLY A 16 31.59 -10.09 25.90
C GLY A 16 30.66 -10.89 26.83
N PRO A 17 31.24 -11.65 27.77
CA PRO A 17 30.46 -12.43 28.73
C PRO A 17 29.58 -11.53 29.61
N GLU A 18 28.43 -12.07 30.01
CA GLU A 18 27.53 -11.38 30.93
C GLU A 18 28.09 -11.42 32.35
N PHE A 19 27.86 -10.33 33.09
CA PHE A 19 28.24 -10.18 34.49
C PHE A 19 27.17 -9.40 35.24
N THR A 20 27.12 -9.56 36.56
CA THR A 20 26.22 -8.81 37.44
C THR A 20 26.88 -7.49 37.84
N ASP A 21 26.21 -6.37 37.58
CA ASP A 21 26.68 -5.04 37.99
C ASP A 21 26.56 -4.82 39.51
N LYS A 22 27.16 -3.72 39.99
CA LYS A 22 27.13 -3.33 41.41
C LYS A 22 25.73 -3.13 42.00
N ASN A 23 24.70 -3.00 41.15
CA ASN A 23 23.31 -2.79 41.53
C ASN A 23 22.48 -4.09 41.36
N GLY A 24 23.12 -5.23 41.06
CA GLY A 24 22.47 -6.53 40.94
C GLY A 24 21.86 -6.84 39.56
N TYR A 25 22.13 -6.03 38.52
CA TYR A 25 21.57 -6.23 37.20
C TYR A 25 22.54 -6.94 36.26
N SER A 26 22.02 -7.77 35.34
CA SER A 26 22.84 -8.34 34.25
C SER A 26 23.34 -7.25 33.30
N ASN A 27 24.62 -7.31 32.95
CA ASN A 27 25.29 -6.39 32.04
C ASN A 27 26.37 -7.15 31.25
N ALA A 28 26.92 -6.53 30.21
CA ALA A 28 28.01 -7.10 29.42
C ALA A 28 28.89 -5.97 28.84
N GLU A 29 30.15 -6.27 28.55
CA GLU A 29 31.00 -5.37 27.75
C GLU A 29 30.68 -5.56 26.26
N LEU A 30 30.64 -4.46 25.52
CA LEU A 30 30.43 -4.38 24.09
C LEU A 30 31.64 -3.74 23.43
N HIS A 31 32.02 -4.28 22.28
CA HIS A 31 32.93 -3.62 21.36
C HIS A 31 32.10 -2.96 20.26
N ILE A 32 32.17 -1.63 20.19
CA ILE A 32 31.40 -0.80 19.27
C ILE A 32 32.30 0.14 18.46
N ILE A 33 31.92 0.41 17.21
CA ILE A 33 32.61 1.33 16.29
C ILE A 33 31.58 2.35 15.78
N TYR A 34 31.87 3.63 15.92
CA TYR A 34 31.07 4.75 15.41
C TYR A 34 31.47 5.07 13.97
N GLU A 35 30.54 5.61 13.17
CA GLU A 35 30.77 5.95 11.77
C GLU A 35 31.90 6.98 11.56
N ASN A 36 32.14 7.82 12.57
CA ASN A 36 33.23 8.80 12.56
C ASN A 36 34.61 8.17 12.87
N GLY A 37 34.70 6.85 12.96
CA GLY A 37 35.91 6.10 13.24
C GLY A 37 36.25 5.94 14.73
N THR A 38 35.42 6.47 15.64
CA THR A 38 35.63 6.28 17.08
C THR A 38 35.33 4.84 17.47
N GLU A 39 36.18 4.22 18.29
CA GLU A 39 36.03 2.83 18.72
C GLU A 39 35.99 2.76 20.25
N ASN A 40 35.01 2.05 20.80
CA ASN A 40 34.95 1.74 22.23
C ASN A 40 34.88 0.22 22.42
N LYS A 41 35.96 -0.36 22.96
CA LYS A 41 36.10 -1.82 23.15
C LYS A 41 35.43 -2.35 24.42
N LYS A 42 34.95 -1.46 25.31
CA LYS A 42 34.42 -1.79 26.63
C LYS A 42 33.16 -0.97 26.95
N ALA A 43 32.33 -0.70 25.95
CA ALA A 43 31.04 -0.05 26.20
C ALA A 43 30.15 -0.99 27.03
N LEU A 44 29.29 -0.46 27.91
CA LEU A 44 28.41 -1.31 28.72
C LEU A 44 27.08 -1.52 28.00
N LEU A 45 26.66 -2.78 27.85
CA LEU A 45 25.40 -3.16 27.20
C LEU A 45 24.21 -2.41 27.80
N ARG A 46 24.12 -2.34 29.13
CA ARG A 46 23.00 -1.68 29.79
C ARG A 46 22.98 -0.17 29.58
N SER A 47 24.14 0.48 29.56
CA SER A 47 24.27 1.90 29.24
C SER A 47 23.95 2.18 27.78
N PHE A 48 24.41 1.31 26.87
CA PHE A 48 24.12 1.38 25.44
C PHE A 48 22.62 1.24 25.17
N VAL A 49 21.97 0.23 25.75
CA VAL A 49 20.52 0.03 25.66
C VAL A 49 19.75 1.19 26.29
N SER A 50 20.18 1.69 27.45
CA SER A 50 19.55 2.85 28.08
C SER A 50 19.62 4.10 27.20
N ASN A 51 20.75 4.34 26.53
CA ASN A 51 20.90 5.46 25.59
C ASN A 51 19.98 5.30 24.36
N LEU A 52 19.76 4.06 23.90
CA LEU A 52 18.84 3.80 22.79
C LEU A 52 17.36 4.04 23.15
N HIS A 53 16.98 3.86 24.42
CA HIS A 53 15.60 4.03 24.90
C HIS A 53 15.31 5.41 25.52
N ASP A 54 16.31 6.28 25.63
CA ASP A 54 16.16 7.64 26.16
C ASP A 54 15.40 8.51 25.14
N SER A 55 14.19 8.96 25.48
CA SER A 55 13.35 9.78 24.60
C SER A 55 13.94 11.17 24.28
N THR A 56 15.00 11.57 24.96
CA THR A 56 15.74 12.82 24.69
C THR A 56 16.92 12.64 23.75
N ARG A 57 17.39 11.40 23.55
CA ARG A 57 18.50 11.05 22.66
C ARG A 57 17.99 10.04 21.64
N TYR A 58 17.75 10.48 20.41
CA TYR A 58 17.06 9.76 19.33
C TYR A 58 17.69 8.42 18.89
N GLY A 59 17.74 7.43 19.79
CA GLY A 59 18.30 6.11 19.56
C GLY A 59 17.42 5.28 18.63
N ARG A 60 18.02 4.64 17.63
CA ARG A 60 17.30 3.75 16.69
C ARG A 60 18.10 2.50 16.41
N MET A 61 17.44 1.36 16.27
CA MET A 61 18.08 0.15 15.77
C MET A 61 18.05 0.16 14.25
N VAL A 62 19.19 -0.17 13.61
CA VAL A 62 19.27 -0.31 12.15
C VAL A 62 19.19 -1.79 11.84
N THR A 63 18.04 -2.21 11.31
CA THR A 63 17.82 -3.57 10.81
C THR A 63 18.29 -3.67 9.35
N GLU A 64 18.38 -4.89 8.83
CA GLU A 64 18.57 -5.10 7.39
C GLU A 64 17.46 -4.36 6.61
N VAL A 65 17.78 -3.98 5.36
CA VAL A 65 16.81 -3.35 4.47
C VAL A 65 15.73 -4.38 4.18
N ILE A 66 14.65 -4.28 4.95
CA ILE A 66 13.37 -4.85 4.58
C ILE A 66 12.90 -3.92 3.46
N ASP A 67 12.91 -4.41 2.21
CA ASP A 67 12.14 -3.76 1.16
C ASP A 67 10.73 -3.59 1.73
N ASP A 68 10.32 -2.32 1.84
CA ASP A 68 9.04 -1.85 2.40
C ASP A 68 9.04 -1.44 3.90
N VAL A 69 9.88 -0.45 4.23
CA VAL A 69 9.85 0.36 5.48
C VAL A 69 8.48 1.04 5.73
N MET A 70 7.53 1.00 4.79
CA MET A 70 6.33 1.84 4.86
C MET A 70 5.20 1.36 5.79
N THR A 71 5.16 0.11 6.28
CA THR A 71 3.99 -0.32 7.09
C THR A 71 4.28 -1.14 8.36
N GLY A 72 5.53 -1.45 8.69
CA GLY A 72 5.86 -2.16 9.95
C GLY A 72 5.11 -3.48 10.15
N THR A 73 4.67 -4.13 9.07
CA THR A 73 3.91 -5.39 9.09
C THR A 73 4.64 -6.41 8.24
N SER A 74 4.91 -7.59 8.80
CA SER A 74 5.45 -8.75 8.07
C SER A 74 4.58 -9.01 6.83
N ILE A 75 5.16 -9.47 5.71
CA ILE A 75 4.40 -9.83 4.49
C ILE A 75 3.27 -10.83 4.80
N GLU A 76 3.47 -11.67 5.82
CA GLU A 76 2.52 -12.67 6.32
C GLU A 76 1.31 -12.07 7.06
N ASP A 77 1.41 -10.84 7.57
CA ASP A 77 0.34 -10.17 8.35
C ASP A 77 -0.54 -9.24 7.50
N ARG A 78 -0.22 -9.06 6.21
CA ARG A 78 -0.98 -8.17 5.34
C ARG A 78 -2.30 -8.82 4.90
N VAL A 79 -3.39 -8.45 5.57
CA VAL A 79 -4.73 -8.92 5.22
C VAL A 79 -5.20 -8.24 3.94
N THR A 80 -5.38 -9.02 2.87
CA THR A 80 -6.01 -8.56 1.63
C THR A 80 -7.46 -8.24 1.92
N THR A 81 -7.84 -6.98 1.68
CA THR A 81 -9.20 -6.48 1.91
C THR A 81 -10.04 -6.51 0.63
N GLY A 82 -9.39 -6.71 -0.51
CA GLY A 82 -10.02 -6.83 -1.81
C GLY A 82 -9.10 -6.37 -2.94
N TYR A 83 -9.71 -6.14 -4.10
CA TYR A 83 -9.05 -5.76 -5.33
C TYR A 83 -9.78 -4.58 -5.95
N ILE A 84 -9.04 -3.58 -6.40
CA ILE A 84 -9.53 -2.60 -7.37
C ILE A 84 -9.30 -3.20 -8.76
N TYR A 85 -10.29 -3.13 -9.64
CA TYR A 85 -10.15 -3.56 -11.02
C TYR A 85 -10.58 -2.45 -11.98
N VAL A 86 -9.93 -2.46 -13.15
CA VAL A 86 -10.23 -1.57 -14.28
C VAL A 86 -10.63 -2.44 -15.45
N ALA A 87 -11.83 -2.24 -15.98
CA ALA A 87 -12.37 -3.02 -17.08
C ALA A 87 -12.73 -2.14 -18.27
N LYS A 88 -12.53 -2.66 -19.48
CA LYS A 88 -12.94 -2.04 -20.74
C LYS A 88 -14.16 -2.75 -21.29
N SER A 89 -15.16 -1.99 -21.73
CA SER A 89 -16.34 -2.59 -22.38
C SER A 89 -15.97 -3.15 -23.75
N LEU A 90 -16.53 -4.31 -24.09
CA LEU A 90 -16.52 -4.87 -25.43
C LEU A 90 -17.89 -4.68 -26.13
N SER A 91 -18.72 -3.77 -25.63
CA SER A 91 -20.03 -3.48 -26.21
C SER A 91 -19.90 -3.01 -27.67
N PRO A 92 -20.66 -3.58 -28.61
CA PRO A 92 -20.71 -3.10 -29.98
C PRO A 92 -21.56 -1.83 -30.14
N HIS A 93 -22.21 -1.35 -29.06
CA HIS A 93 -23.11 -0.21 -29.13
C HIS A 93 -22.35 1.05 -29.58
N PRO A 94 -22.80 1.78 -30.64
CA PRO A 94 -22.04 2.89 -31.21
C PRO A 94 -21.65 3.99 -30.23
N GLN A 95 -22.54 4.31 -29.28
CA GLN A 95 -22.27 5.32 -28.23
C GLN A 95 -21.20 4.89 -27.21
N ILE A 96 -20.89 3.60 -27.13
CA ILE A 96 -19.86 3.05 -26.24
C ILE A 96 -18.59 2.74 -27.03
N ALA A 97 -18.73 2.05 -28.17
CA ALA A 97 -17.62 1.62 -29.00
C ALA A 97 -16.80 2.77 -29.61
N SER A 98 -17.42 3.94 -29.80
CA SER A 98 -16.73 5.15 -30.31
C SER A 98 -15.94 5.91 -29.23
N LEU A 99 -16.16 5.61 -27.95
CA LEU A 99 -15.50 6.31 -26.85
C LEU A 99 -14.11 5.73 -26.60
N ASN A 100 -13.10 6.58 -26.78
CA ASN A 100 -11.74 6.27 -26.39
C ASN A 100 -11.57 6.45 -24.88
N ASN A 101 -10.68 5.66 -24.28
CA ASN A 101 -10.32 5.77 -22.87
C ASN A 101 -11.52 5.65 -21.90
N LEU A 102 -12.54 4.90 -22.30
CA LEU A 102 -13.68 4.58 -21.44
C LEU A 102 -13.37 3.34 -20.61
N TYR A 103 -13.27 3.52 -19.29
CA TYR A 103 -12.98 2.43 -18.36
C TYR A 103 -13.94 2.42 -17.19
N LYS A 104 -14.30 1.21 -16.77
CA LYS A 104 -14.98 0.96 -15.51
C LYS A 104 -13.95 0.84 -14.40
N ILE A 105 -14.17 1.50 -13.27
CA ILE A 105 -13.38 1.31 -12.05
C ILE A 105 -14.29 0.71 -11.00
N GLY A 106 -13.95 -0.48 -10.48
CA GLY A 106 -14.76 -1.14 -9.46
C GLY A 106 -13.89 -1.87 -8.44
N PHE A 107 -14.53 -2.44 -7.42
CA PHE A 107 -13.87 -3.27 -6.42
C PHE A 107 -14.53 -4.64 -6.22
N THR A 108 -13.79 -5.57 -5.63
CA THR A 108 -14.31 -6.86 -5.15
C THR A 108 -13.50 -7.34 -3.96
N GLU A 109 -14.15 -7.98 -2.98
CA GLU A 109 -13.45 -8.67 -1.87
C GLU A 109 -12.96 -10.07 -2.28
N LYS A 110 -13.51 -10.60 -3.38
CA LYS A 110 -13.22 -11.93 -3.92
C LYS A 110 -12.33 -11.80 -5.17
N SER A 111 -12.21 -12.89 -5.94
CA SER A 111 -11.54 -12.86 -7.24
C SER A 111 -12.20 -11.89 -8.22
N VAL A 112 -11.38 -11.20 -9.01
CA VAL A 112 -11.84 -10.27 -10.06
C VAL A 112 -12.51 -11.04 -11.19
N GLU A 113 -11.99 -12.20 -11.54
CA GLU A 113 -12.53 -13.09 -12.58
C GLU A 113 -13.99 -13.44 -12.28
N LYS A 114 -14.28 -13.88 -11.04
CA LYS A 114 -15.66 -14.18 -10.60
C LYS A 114 -16.56 -12.96 -10.61
N ARG A 115 -16.02 -11.77 -10.34
CA ARG A 115 -16.81 -10.52 -10.34
C ARG A 115 -17.22 -10.11 -11.77
N LEU A 116 -16.42 -10.47 -12.77
CA LEU A 116 -16.63 -10.13 -14.18
C LEU A 116 -17.35 -11.23 -14.99
N GLU A 117 -17.48 -12.45 -14.47
CA GLU A 117 -18.07 -13.60 -15.16
C GLU A 117 -19.48 -13.33 -15.74
N ASN A 118 -20.33 -12.59 -15.02
CA ASN A 118 -21.70 -12.29 -15.44
C ASN A 118 -21.88 -10.88 -16.02
N ALA A 119 -20.80 -10.25 -16.50
CA ALA A 119 -20.83 -8.86 -16.96
C ALA A 119 -21.88 -8.60 -18.05
N GLU A 120 -22.04 -9.53 -19.00
CA GLU A 120 -23.00 -9.41 -20.11
C GLU A 120 -24.47 -9.31 -19.66
N SER A 121 -24.80 -9.81 -18.47
CA SER A 121 -26.15 -9.79 -17.91
C SER A 121 -26.38 -8.64 -16.92
N GLU A 122 -25.35 -7.86 -16.60
CA GLU A 122 -25.37 -6.86 -15.54
C GLU A 122 -25.33 -5.43 -16.12
N GLY A 123 -26.30 -4.59 -15.74
CA GLY A 123 -26.37 -3.19 -16.21
C GLY A 123 -25.16 -2.34 -15.83
N THR A 124 -24.48 -2.66 -14.71
CA THR A 124 -23.23 -1.97 -14.31
C THR A 124 -22.06 -2.20 -15.28
N TYR A 125 -22.17 -3.22 -16.16
CA TYR A 125 -21.25 -3.49 -17.25
C TYR A 125 -21.85 -3.26 -18.63
N LEU A 126 -22.91 -2.44 -18.70
CA LEU A 126 -23.54 -2.02 -19.95
C LEU A 126 -24.16 -3.18 -20.75
N TYR A 127 -24.54 -4.27 -20.07
CA TYR A 127 -25.06 -5.50 -20.69
C TYR A 127 -24.15 -6.02 -21.82
N ALA A 128 -22.84 -5.97 -21.60
CA ALA A 128 -21.84 -6.39 -22.56
C ALA A 128 -20.67 -7.12 -21.87
N PRO A 129 -19.96 -7.99 -22.61
CA PRO A 129 -18.70 -8.53 -22.13
C PRO A 129 -17.71 -7.42 -21.81
N VAL A 130 -16.83 -7.67 -20.84
CA VAL A 130 -15.77 -6.73 -20.46
C VAL A 130 -14.42 -7.42 -20.45
N HIS A 131 -13.39 -6.65 -20.76
CA HIS A 131 -12.01 -7.09 -20.67
C HIS A 131 -11.35 -6.48 -19.45
N LEU A 132 -10.77 -7.31 -18.57
CA LEU A 132 -9.96 -6.83 -17.46
C LEU A 132 -8.66 -6.25 -18.01
N VAL A 133 -8.40 -4.97 -17.73
CA VAL A 133 -7.21 -4.26 -18.22
C VAL A 133 -6.16 -4.13 -17.12
N MET A 134 -6.60 -3.96 -15.88
CA MET A 134 -5.72 -3.72 -14.75
C MET A 134 -6.40 -4.18 -13.46
N SER A 135 -5.61 -4.67 -12.50
CA SER A 135 -6.06 -4.93 -11.15
C SER A 135 -4.99 -4.56 -10.13
N PHE A 136 -5.43 -4.15 -8.94
CA PHE A 136 -4.59 -3.81 -7.81
C PHE A 136 -5.09 -4.54 -6.59
N GLU A 137 -4.21 -5.31 -5.95
CA GLU A 137 -4.49 -5.91 -4.66
C GLU A 137 -4.40 -4.83 -3.57
N VAL A 138 -5.43 -4.76 -2.72
CA VAL A 138 -5.52 -3.80 -1.64
C VAL A 138 -5.32 -4.50 -0.30
N LYS A 139 -4.28 -4.11 0.43
CA LYS A 139 -3.92 -4.69 1.74
C LYS A 139 -4.02 -3.65 2.84
N ASN A 140 -4.42 -4.08 4.04
CA ASN A 140 -4.42 -3.28 5.27
C ASN A 140 -5.37 -2.06 5.34
N PHE A 141 -6.01 -1.66 4.24
CA PHE A 141 -7.05 -0.62 4.24
C PHE A 141 -8.19 -1.01 3.30
N SER A 142 -9.37 -0.40 3.44
CA SER A 142 -10.57 -0.85 2.71
C SER A 142 -10.50 -0.57 1.20
N ALA A 143 -10.52 -1.63 0.39
CA ALA A 143 -10.69 -1.56 -1.07
C ALA A 143 -11.93 -0.75 -1.48
N ARG A 144 -13.05 -0.92 -0.77
CA ARG A 144 -14.27 -0.14 -1.00
C ARG A 144 -14.05 1.37 -0.81
N LYS A 145 -13.35 1.79 0.26
CA LYS A 145 -13.06 3.22 0.48
C LYS A 145 -12.14 3.80 -0.60
N LEU A 146 -11.17 3.02 -1.06
CA LEU A 146 -10.29 3.41 -2.17
C LEU A 146 -11.10 3.62 -3.45
N GLU A 147 -11.97 2.68 -3.81
CA GLU A 147 -12.86 2.80 -4.96
C GLU A 147 -13.74 4.05 -4.88
N THR A 148 -14.36 4.31 -3.74
CA THR A 148 -15.20 5.50 -3.55
C THR A 148 -14.39 6.78 -3.72
N THR A 149 -13.13 6.80 -3.26
CA THR A 149 -12.23 7.96 -3.42
C THR A 149 -11.83 8.16 -4.88
N LEU A 150 -11.56 7.07 -5.62
CA LEU A 150 -11.29 7.12 -7.06
C LEU A 150 -12.51 7.65 -7.83
N HIS A 151 -13.72 7.19 -7.48
CA HIS A 151 -14.95 7.68 -8.10
C HIS A 151 -15.16 9.18 -7.85
N HIS A 152 -14.92 9.65 -6.63
CA HIS A 152 -14.98 11.08 -6.34
C HIS A 152 -13.91 11.87 -7.10
N TYR A 153 -12.69 11.35 -7.17
CA TYR A 153 -11.59 11.98 -7.90
C TYR A 153 -11.90 12.13 -9.40
N PHE A 154 -12.50 11.10 -10.01
CA PHE A 154 -12.85 11.06 -11.43
C PHE A 154 -14.30 11.51 -11.73
N ALA A 155 -15.04 12.03 -10.76
CA ALA A 155 -16.46 12.37 -10.93
C ALA A 155 -16.72 13.34 -12.09
N ASN A 156 -15.79 14.26 -12.35
CA ASN A 156 -15.88 15.21 -13.47
C ASN A 156 -15.69 14.58 -14.86
N ARG A 157 -15.28 13.31 -14.92
CA ARG A 157 -15.04 12.52 -16.14
C ARG A 157 -15.89 11.26 -16.18
N GLN A 158 -16.88 11.17 -15.31
CA GLN A 158 -17.87 10.11 -15.32
C GLN A 158 -18.65 10.14 -16.65
N LEU A 159 -18.91 8.97 -17.20
CA LEU A 159 -19.75 8.82 -18.37
C LEU A 159 -21.20 9.20 -18.00
N ASP A 160 -21.71 10.27 -18.61
CA ASP A 160 -23.06 10.78 -18.36
C ASP A 160 -23.90 10.69 -19.64
N ILE A 161 -24.30 9.47 -19.97
CA ILE A 161 -25.24 9.19 -21.07
C ILE A 161 -26.33 8.24 -20.62
N GLU A 162 -27.54 8.45 -21.13
CA GLU A 162 -28.65 7.53 -20.93
C GLU A 162 -28.59 6.40 -21.96
N LEU A 163 -28.63 5.16 -21.48
CA LEU A 163 -28.60 3.94 -22.29
C LEU A 163 -29.88 3.14 -22.07
N LEU A 164 -30.23 2.30 -23.04
CA LEU A 164 -31.35 1.37 -22.92
C LEU A 164 -30.85 -0.03 -22.56
N ALA A 165 -31.40 -0.61 -21.50
CA ALA A 165 -31.22 -2.01 -21.17
C ALA A 165 -31.92 -2.91 -22.22
N PRO A 166 -31.55 -4.20 -22.31
CA PRO A 166 -32.27 -5.17 -23.15
C PRO A 166 -33.78 -5.27 -22.84
N SER A 167 -34.18 -4.94 -21.60
CA SER A 167 -35.59 -4.86 -21.18
C SER A 167 -36.33 -3.62 -21.69
N GLY A 168 -35.64 -2.67 -22.32
CA GLY A 168 -36.17 -1.37 -22.74
C GLY A 168 -36.16 -0.29 -21.65
N GLN A 169 -35.73 -0.62 -20.43
CA GLN A 169 -35.59 0.36 -19.35
C GLN A 169 -34.33 1.22 -19.55
N SER A 170 -34.45 2.53 -19.35
CA SER A 170 -33.30 3.41 -19.42
C SER A 170 -32.46 3.41 -18.12
N PHE A 171 -31.15 3.59 -18.26
CA PHE A 171 -30.21 3.67 -17.13
C PHE A 171 -28.99 4.54 -17.45
N ILE A 172 -28.33 5.05 -16.41
CA ILE A 172 -27.09 5.83 -16.52
C ILE A 172 -25.97 5.09 -15.77
N PRO A 173 -24.86 4.74 -16.44
CA PRO A 173 -23.77 3.97 -15.83
C PRO A 173 -22.87 4.86 -14.96
N LYS A 174 -22.91 4.65 -13.63
CA LYS A 174 -22.18 5.52 -12.67
C LYS A 174 -20.72 5.15 -12.43
N GLU A 175 -20.26 4.00 -12.88
CA GLU A 175 -18.92 3.49 -12.51
C GLU A 175 -17.94 3.52 -13.69
N TRP A 176 -18.27 4.31 -14.73
CA TRP A 176 -17.52 4.40 -15.99
C TRP A 176 -16.96 5.81 -16.17
N PHE A 177 -15.70 5.91 -16.60
CA PHE A 177 -14.95 7.17 -16.64
C PHE A 177 -14.13 7.29 -17.92
N LEU A 178 -14.07 8.51 -18.49
CA LEU A 178 -13.27 8.87 -19.66
C LEU A 178 -11.88 9.35 -19.23
N VAL A 179 -10.98 8.40 -18.97
CA VAL A 179 -9.65 8.61 -18.35
C VAL A 179 -8.61 7.65 -18.93
N SER A 180 -7.33 8.04 -18.96
CA SER A 180 -6.28 7.13 -19.43
C SER A 180 -5.92 6.08 -18.37
N LEU A 181 -5.33 4.96 -18.78
CA LEU A 181 -4.85 3.93 -17.84
C LEU A 181 -3.70 4.44 -16.98
N GLU A 182 -2.80 5.23 -17.58
CA GLU A 182 -1.70 5.90 -16.91
C GLU A 182 -2.22 6.77 -15.77
N GLU A 183 -3.24 7.57 -16.03
CA GLU A 183 -3.83 8.45 -15.04
C GLU A 183 -4.53 7.67 -13.91
N ILE A 184 -5.27 6.61 -14.23
CA ILE A 184 -5.85 5.73 -13.19
C ILE A 184 -4.75 5.19 -12.28
N LYS A 185 -3.65 4.70 -12.87
CA LYS A 185 -2.51 4.15 -12.13
C LYS A 185 -1.84 5.20 -11.25
N GLU A 186 -1.57 6.39 -11.77
CA GLU A 186 -0.96 7.50 -11.03
C GLU A 186 -1.82 7.93 -9.83
N VAL A 187 -3.13 8.04 -10.01
CA VAL A 187 -4.05 8.45 -8.94
C VAL A 187 -4.16 7.37 -7.87
N ILE A 188 -4.22 6.09 -8.24
CA ILE A 188 -4.19 4.98 -7.27
C ILE A 188 -2.90 5.03 -6.44
N GLN A 189 -1.75 5.19 -7.09
CA GLN A 189 -0.47 5.28 -6.39
C GLN A 189 -0.43 6.49 -5.44
N LYS A 190 -0.90 7.65 -5.90
CA LYS A 190 -0.99 8.86 -5.08
C LYS A 190 -1.85 8.66 -3.83
N ILE A 191 -3.05 8.11 -3.98
CA ILE A 191 -3.96 7.89 -2.84
C ILE A 191 -3.34 6.90 -1.84
N ILE A 192 -2.70 5.83 -2.33
CA ILE A 192 -2.03 4.85 -1.48
C ILE A 192 -0.88 5.52 -0.70
N MET A 193 -0.04 6.31 -1.37
CA MET A 193 1.03 7.06 -0.71
C MET A 193 0.49 8.01 0.38
N GLU A 194 -0.60 8.73 0.11
CA GLU A 194 -1.22 9.63 1.10
C GLU A 194 -1.80 8.88 2.31
N LEU A 195 -2.30 7.65 2.11
CA LEU A 195 -2.81 6.79 3.18
C LEU A 195 -1.71 6.17 4.04
N SER A 196 -0.52 5.93 3.48
CA SER A 196 0.62 5.36 4.23
C SER A 196 1.37 6.37 5.11
N VAL A 197 1.13 7.68 4.92
CA VAL A 197 1.82 8.76 5.67
C VAL A 197 1.02 9.21 6.91
N ARG A 198 -0.21 8.70 7.11
CA ARG A 198 -1.07 9.00 8.26
C ARG A 198 -1.13 7.85 9.25
#